data_AF-A0A2N5ZGV8-F1
#
_entry.id   AF-A0A2N5ZGV8-F1
#
_cell.length_a   1.000
_cell.length_b   1.000
_cell.length_c   1.000
_cell.angle_alpha   90.00
_cell.angle_beta   90.00
_cell.angle_gamma   90.00
#
_symmetry.space_group_name_H-M   'P 1'
#
loop_
_entity.id
_entity.type
_entity.pdbx_description
1 polymer ?
#
loop_
_entity_poly.entity_id
_entity_poly.type
_entity_poly.pdbx_seq_one_letter_code
_entity_poly.pdbx_strand_id
1 'polypeptide(L)'
;MKTLKNLLLIIAFLGFSRSFAQQIENLRIKSFEDKINLMYDISHEKSGQLFNVKVLCSENGGQTFEVPVNTVSGDIGQNIEGGKDKIIIWDALKDNQNLKGDNYVFKIIAIPGEIINQTDHVEGFYFELMKCYRKDHKIVCILKVINNGKQRDLKIINRLGRAYDFKGNRLEANFSKLGRVTGNARYSTPTLTFQQNMEQIAVYTFDITENFSNRIKMLEFGVEVLEITYGLDLKVGNIQFKDISFDNTAEAAKTEITSENTKLNLGPEITRVIDTNPPLISITSPALDKEKSITVHNEEIIIKGKASDENGIFEITVNGMYTNLKENGEFEADAYLAEGSNNIYFRVVDKFNNVTEETYAINYQILNKQNQRQTNVKNNDPSLMHEESAKEGKYYALFIGVSEYKDPEIGNLDQPITDAERLLNTLVQYYTFEKENVTFLKSPTREEIISELDRLNKDITEDDNLLVFYAGHGYWDRQDEIGYWLPSDAKKANTANWMRNSTIRDYLRTVDTKHTLLIADACFSGGIFKSRKAFTYAPKTIQELYINPSRKAMTSGSLKEVPDKSVFLLYLNKRLSENTKPFISTEELFSSFKTAVMNNSPNTPLYGEIKDTGDEGGDFIFVKRTN
;
A
#
# COMPACT_ATOMS: atom_id res chain seq x y z
N MET A 1 -7.61 -54.61 -65.84
CA MET A 1 -6.24 -54.15 -65.47
C MET A 1 -6.39 -52.89 -64.63
N LYS A 2 -6.25 -53.02 -63.30
CA LYS A 2 -5.04 -52.65 -62.53
C LYS A 2 -5.00 -51.17 -62.11
N THR A 3 -5.40 -50.93 -60.86
CA THR A 3 -4.69 -50.16 -59.81
C THR A 3 -4.05 -48.82 -60.20
N LEU A 4 -4.50 -47.72 -59.58
CA LEU A 4 -3.60 -46.65 -59.16
C LEU A 4 -3.91 -46.18 -57.74
N LYS A 5 -2.84 -46.00 -56.98
CA LYS A 5 -2.70 -46.00 -55.52
C LYS A 5 -3.29 -44.75 -54.84
N ASN A 6 -3.84 -44.99 -53.65
CA ASN A 6 -3.98 -43.99 -52.59
C ASN A 6 -2.61 -43.38 -52.26
N LEU A 7 -2.51 -42.06 -52.28
CA LEU A 7 -1.44 -41.31 -51.62
C LEU A 7 -2.07 -40.59 -50.42
N LEU A 8 -1.91 -41.17 -49.22
CA LEU A 8 -2.16 -40.47 -47.96
C LEU A 8 -1.05 -39.43 -47.79
N LEU A 9 -1.41 -38.14 -47.83
CA LEU A 9 -0.52 -37.06 -47.42
C LEU A 9 -0.59 -36.98 -45.89
N ILE A 10 0.42 -37.53 -45.21
CA ILE A 10 0.62 -37.33 -43.76
C ILE A 10 1.10 -35.89 -43.58
N ILE A 11 0.21 -34.99 -43.15
CA ILE A 11 0.59 -33.65 -42.68
C ILE A 11 1.15 -33.84 -41.28
N ALA A 12 2.48 -33.90 -41.18
CA ALA A 12 3.17 -33.80 -39.91
C ALA A 12 2.99 -32.38 -39.37
N PHE A 13 2.10 -32.23 -38.38
CA PHE A 13 2.04 -31.04 -37.52
C PHE A 13 3.31 -31.05 -36.65
N LEU A 14 4.40 -30.52 -37.20
CA LEU A 14 5.56 -30.11 -36.42
C LEU A 14 5.11 -28.92 -35.57
N GLY A 15 4.84 -29.18 -34.30
CA GLY A 15 4.61 -28.14 -33.30
C GLY A 15 5.87 -27.29 -33.20
N PHE A 16 5.88 -26.16 -33.91
CA PHE A 16 6.87 -25.11 -33.68
C PHE A 16 6.62 -24.51 -32.30
N SER A 17 7.41 -24.94 -31.32
CA SER A 17 7.62 -24.19 -30.08
C SER A 17 8.16 -22.81 -30.48
N ARG A 18 7.32 -21.77 -30.38
CA ARG A 18 7.74 -20.37 -30.57
C ARG A 18 8.68 -20.02 -29.40
N SER A 19 9.98 -20.09 -29.62
CA SER A 19 10.94 -19.43 -28.74
C SER A 19 10.86 -17.93 -29.05
N PHE A 20 10.37 -17.14 -28.12
CA PHE A 20 10.45 -15.69 -28.22
C PHE A 20 11.90 -15.24 -27.98
N ALA A 21 12.33 -14.16 -28.63
CA ALA A 21 13.60 -13.48 -28.34
C ALA A 21 13.42 -12.59 -27.09
N GLN A 22 14.51 -12.21 -26.40
CA GLN A 22 14.43 -11.26 -25.28
C GLN A 22 13.91 -9.93 -25.80
N GLN A 23 13.05 -9.26 -25.05
CA GLN A 23 12.35 -8.06 -25.51
C GLN A 23 12.41 -6.93 -24.48
N ILE A 24 12.39 -5.69 -24.98
CA ILE A 24 12.04 -4.54 -24.15
C ILE A 24 10.63 -4.15 -24.53
N GLU A 25 9.78 -3.95 -23.53
CA GLU A 25 8.35 -3.68 -23.71
C GLU A 25 7.89 -2.54 -22.80
N ASN A 26 6.65 -2.08 -23.02
CA ASN A 26 5.96 -1.15 -22.14
C ASN A 26 6.71 0.17 -21.83
N LEU A 27 7.43 0.72 -22.82
CA LEU A 27 8.08 2.02 -22.66
C LEU A 27 7.04 3.13 -22.43
N ARG A 28 7.13 3.77 -21.27
CA ARG A 28 6.29 4.91 -20.85
C ARG A 28 7.18 6.09 -20.49
N ILE A 29 6.83 7.29 -20.95
CA ILE A 29 7.61 8.51 -20.71
C ILE A 29 6.76 9.51 -19.94
N LYS A 30 7.34 10.12 -18.91
CA LYS A 30 6.69 11.17 -18.10
C LYS A 30 7.66 12.31 -17.82
N SER A 31 7.21 13.55 -18.04
CA SER A 31 7.92 14.75 -17.60
C SER A 31 7.48 15.14 -16.19
N PHE A 32 8.42 15.46 -15.31
CA PHE A 32 8.17 15.97 -13.95
C PHE A 32 9.13 17.12 -13.66
N GLU A 33 8.60 18.34 -13.56
CA GLU A 33 9.38 19.58 -13.39
C GLU A 33 10.54 19.76 -14.36
N ASP A 34 11.76 19.36 -14.01
CA ASP A 34 12.99 19.45 -14.82
C ASP A 34 13.50 18.07 -15.30
N LYS A 35 12.79 16.99 -14.95
CA LYS A 35 13.16 15.60 -15.21
C LYS A 35 12.23 14.91 -16.19
N ILE A 36 12.75 13.86 -16.83
CA ILE A 36 12.01 12.94 -17.68
C ILE A 36 12.26 11.52 -17.19
N ASN A 37 11.19 10.83 -16.81
CA ASN A 37 11.21 9.43 -16.40
C ASN A 37 10.82 8.55 -17.57
N LEU A 38 11.65 7.54 -17.88
CA LEU A 38 11.38 6.49 -18.84
C LEU A 38 11.22 5.18 -18.10
N MET A 39 10.01 4.62 -18.09
CA MET A 39 9.71 3.33 -17.49
C MET A 39 9.62 2.25 -18.58
N TYR A 40 10.17 1.07 -18.34
CA TYR A 40 10.19 -0.03 -19.32
C TYR A 40 10.25 -1.40 -18.64
N ASP A 41 9.95 -2.45 -19.39
CA ASP A 41 10.09 -3.84 -18.96
C ASP A 41 11.14 -4.55 -19.82
N ILE A 42 11.91 -5.47 -19.24
CA ILE A 42 12.70 -6.47 -19.97
C ILE A 42 12.03 -7.83 -19.74
N SER A 43 11.63 -8.48 -20.82
CA SER A 43 10.94 -9.76 -20.82
C SER A 43 11.75 -10.84 -21.56
N HIS A 44 11.40 -12.08 -21.31
CA HIS A 44 11.98 -13.28 -21.93
C HIS A 44 13.49 -13.51 -21.63
N GLU A 45 14.03 -12.83 -20.63
CA GLU A 45 15.38 -12.98 -20.13
C GLU A 45 15.59 -14.30 -19.39
N LYS A 46 16.82 -14.81 -19.40
CA LYS A 46 17.23 -15.90 -18.51
C LYS A 46 17.29 -15.40 -17.07
N SER A 47 16.93 -16.26 -16.12
CA SER A 47 17.07 -15.95 -14.69
C SER A 47 18.50 -15.52 -14.34
N GLY A 48 18.66 -14.36 -13.69
CA GLY A 48 19.96 -13.80 -13.34
C GLY A 48 20.73 -13.16 -14.50
N GLN A 49 20.11 -13.04 -15.68
CA GLN A 49 20.71 -12.37 -16.82
C GLN A 49 20.77 -10.86 -16.57
N LEU A 50 21.98 -10.31 -16.70
CA LEU A 50 22.25 -8.90 -16.60
C LEU A 50 22.27 -8.25 -17.98
N PHE A 51 22.05 -6.94 -18.01
CA PHE A 51 21.95 -6.14 -19.23
C PHE A 51 22.77 -4.87 -19.10
N ASN A 52 23.36 -4.45 -20.20
CA ASN A 52 23.82 -3.09 -20.41
C ASN A 52 22.71 -2.29 -21.08
N VAL A 53 22.04 -1.43 -20.32
CA VAL A 53 20.91 -0.62 -20.78
C VAL A 53 21.39 0.77 -21.17
N LYS A 54 20.94 1.26 -22.33
CA LYS A 54 21.22 2.60 -22.85
C LYS A 54 19.93 3.29 -23.24
N VAL A 55 19.90 4.60 -23.10
CA VAL A 55 18.83 5.46 -23.61
C VAL A 55 19.39 6.42 -24.65
N LEU A 56 18.58 6.70 -25.67
CA LEU A 56 18.85 7.68 -26.71
C LEU A 56 17.62 8.57 -26.87
N CYS A 57 17.81 9.85 -27.16
CA CYS A 57 16.73 10.81 -27.39
C CYS A 57 16.89 11.49 -28.76
N SER A 58 15.77 11.67 -29.44
CA SER A 58 15.62 12.35 -30.72
C SER A 58 14.67 13.53 -30.54
N GLU A 59 14.90 14.64 -31.24
CA GLU A 59 14.00 15.80 -31.29
C GLU A 59 13.32 15.98 -32.67
N ASN A 60 13.60 15.08 -33.62
CA ASN A 60 13.14 15.16 -35.01
C ASN A 60 12.29 13.95 -35.44
N GLY A 61 11.54 13.38 -34.51
CA GLY A 61 10.63 12.26 -34.77
C GLY A 61 11.35 10.92 -35.00
N GLY A 62 12.54 10.75 -34.40
CA GLY A 62 13.32 9.51 -34.48
C GLY A 62 14.24 9.40 -35.69
N GLN A 63 14.44 10.45 -36.49
CA GLN A 63 15.36 10.45 -37.64
C GLN A 63 16.82 10.40 -37.20
N THR A 64 17.19 11.20 -36.21
CA THR A 64 18.50 11.17 -35.56
C THR A 64 18.34 11.20 -34.04
N PHE A 65 19.25 10.55 -33.31
CA PHE A 65 19.24 10.48 -31.85
C PHE A 65 20.43 11.24 -31.27
N GLU A 66 20.44 12.55 -31.50
CA GLU A 66 21.56 13.45 -31.16
C GLU A 66 21.33 14.27 -29.89
N VAL A 67 20.12 14.21 -29.30
CA VAL A 67 19.81 14.92 -28.06
C VAL A 67 20.67 14.31 -26.94
N PRO A 68 21.53 15.09 -26.27
CA PRO A 68 22.37 14.56 -25.20
C PRO A 68 21.52 14.09 -24.02
N VAL A 69 21.80 12.88 -23.52
CA VAL A 69 21.13 12.26 -22.38
C VAL A 69 22.21 11.73 -21.43
N ASN A 70 22.94 12.64 -20.78
CA ASN A 70 24.10 12.34 -19.95
C ASN A 70 23.74 12.25 -18.47
N THR A 71 22.79 13.05 -18.00
CA THR A 71 22.40 13.15 -16.59
C THR A 71 21.32 12.13 -16.22
N VAL A 72 21.63 10.85 -16.43
CA VAL A 72 20.71 9.72 -16.20
C VAL A 72 21.05 8.90 -14.97
N SER A 73 20.02 8.33 -14.34
CA SER A 73 20.12 7.44 -13.19
C SER A 73 19.01 6.40 -13.20
N GLY A 74 19.07 5.40 -12.31
CA GLY A 74 18.10 4.30 -12.22
C GLY A 74 18.58 3.01 -12.90
N ASP A 75 17.65 2.27 -13.50
CA ASP A 75 17.90 1.03 -14.24
C ASP A 75 18.53 1.30 -15.61
N ILE A 76 19.72 1.88 -15.62
CA ILE A 76 20.51 2.24 -16.80
C ILE A 76 21.99 1.95 -16.57
N GLY A 77 22.71 1.59 -17.63
CA GLY A 77 24.14 1.24 -17.57
C GLY A 77 24.35 -0.26 -17.46
N GLN A 78 25.46 -0.68 -16.85
CA GLN A 78 25.86 -2.09 -16.74
C GLN A 78 25.11 -2.81 -15.61
N ASN A 79 25.07 -4.13 -15.68
CA ASN A 79 24.58 -5.01 -14.60
C ASN A 79 23.11 -4.80 -14.22
N ILE A 80 22.26 -4.35 -15.15
CA ILE A 80 20.83 -4.20 -14.91
C ILE A 80 20.15 -5.55 -15.03
N GLU A 81 19.42 -5.97 -14.00
CA GLU A 81 18.61 -7.19 -14.07
C GLU A 81 17.41 -6.99 -15.00
N GLY A 82 16.99 -8.06 -15.67
CA GLY A 82 15.72 -8.06 -16.41
C GLY A 82 14.50 -7.89 -15.50
N GLY A 83 13.32 -7.77 -16.11
CA GLY A 83 12.04 -7.71 -15.40
C GLY A 83 11.25 -6.44 -15.57
N LYS A 84 10.18 -6.35 -14.78
CA LYS A 84 9.15 -5.33 -14.93
C LYS A 84 9.46 -4.05 -14.16
N ASP A 85 8.85 -2.96 -14.61
CA ASP A 85 8.83 -1.65 -13.96
C ASP A 85 10.24 -1.05 -13.73
N LYS A 86 11.16 -1.27 -14.67
CA LYS A 86 12.47 -0.63 -14.70
C LYS A 86 12.28 0.86 -14.98
N ILE A 87 13.13 1.71 -14.40
CA ILE A 87 13.02 3.16 -14.51
C ILE A 87 14.36 3.83 -14.79
N ILE A 88 14.39 4.69 -15.80
CA ILE A 88 15.48 5.62 -16.10
C ILE A 88 14.99 7.02 -15.79
N ILE A 89 15.74 7.77 -14.99
CA ILE A 89 15.44 9.17 -14.64
C ILE A 89 16.48 10.04 -15.33
N TRP A 90 16.04 10.92 -16.23
CA TRP A 90 16.88 11.91 -16.92
C TRP A 90 16.66 13.30 -16.35
N ASP A 91 17.71 13.94 -15.85
CA ASP A 91 17.72 15.33 -15.40
C ASP A 91 17.88 16.27 -16.59
N ALA A 92 16.80 16.39 -17.36
CA ALA A 92 16.81 16.81 -18.75
C ALA A 92 17.24 18.27 -18.92
N LEU A 93 16.89 19.15 -17.98
CA LEU A 93 17.29 20.57 -18.03
C LEU A 93 18.77 20.81 -17.70
N LYS A 94 19.47 19.86 -17.06
CA LYS A 94 20.93 19.94 -16.91
C LYS A 94 21.67 19.68 -18.22
N ASP A 95 21.12 18.82 -19.08
CA ASP A 95 21.70 18.52 -20.38
C ASP A 95 21.24 19.52 -21.46
N ASN A 96 19.96 19.93 -21.42
CA ASN A 96 19.39 20.89 -22.38
C ASN A 96 18.34 21.78 -21.71
N GLN A 97 18.65 23.07 -21.59
CA GLN A 97 17.78 24.07 -20.95
C GLN A 97 16.51 24.41 -21.74
N ASN A 98 16.36 23.90 -22.97
CA ASN A 98 15.21 24.15 -23.82
C ASN A 98 14.76 22.87 -24.52
N LEU A 99 13.90 22.09 -23.83
CA LEU A 99 13.32 20.86 -24.35
C LEU A 99 11.84 21.08 -24.63
N LYS A 100 11.56 21.64 -25.81
CA LYS A 100 10.22 22.04 -26.24
C LYS A 100 9.91 21.56 -27.64
N GLY A 101 8.80 20.86 -27.78
CA GLY A 101 8.33 20.37 -29.07
C GLY A 101 7.54 19.08 -28.95
N ASP A 102 6.91 18.71 -30.06
CA ASP A 102 5.96 17.59 -30.12
C ASP A 102 6.57 16.33 -30.76
N ASN A 103 7.85 16.38 -31.15
CA ASN A 103 8.53 15.37 -31.96
C ASN A 103 9.65 14.63 -31.22
N TYR A 104 9.64 14.61 -29.89
CA TYR A 104 10.66 13.89 -29.15
C TYR A 104 10.42 12.39 -29.19
N VAL A 105 11.45 11.60 -29.45
CA VAL A 105 11.38 10.15 -29.49
C VAL A 105 12.50 9.57 -28.65
N PHE A 106 12.17 8.62 -27.79
CA PHE A 106 13.15 7.93 -26.95
C PHE A 106 13.34 6.50 -27.41
N LYS A 107 14.59 6.04 -27.41
CA LYS A 107 14.94 4.66 -27.68
C LYS A 107 15.69 4.08 -26.49
N ILE A 108 15.20 2.96 -25.97
CA ILE A 108 15.90 2.17 -24.96
C ILE A 108 16.49 0.94 -25.64
N ILE A 109 17.75 0.64 -25.33
CA ILE A 109 18.50 -0.49 -25.86
C ILE A 109 19.00 -1.32 -24.67
N ALA A 110 18.70 -2.61 -24.63
CA ALA A 110 19.26 -3.54 -23.67
C ALA A 110 20.15 -4.56 -24.38
N ILE A 111 21.43 -4.55 -24.03
CA ILE A 111 22.43 -5.49 -24.55
C ILE A 111 22.64 -6.56 -23.47
N PRO A 112 22.41 -7.85 -23.77
CA PRO A 112 22.60 -8.90 -22.78
C PRO A 112 24.08 -9.01 -22.38
N GLY A 113 24.31 -9.13 -21.08
CA GLY A 113 25.61 -9.34 -20.46
C GLY A 113 25.73 -10.74 -19.84
N GLU A 114 26.44 -10.81 -18.72
CA GLU A 114 26.65 -12.06 -17.99
C GLU A 114 25.37 -12.57 -17.33
N ILE A 115 25.32 -13.87 -17.07
CA ILE A 115 24.26 -14.51 -16.29
C ILE A 115 24.88 -14.86 -14.94
N ILE A 116 24.43 -14.19 -13.89
CA ILE A 116 24.87 -14.43 -12.52
C ILE A 116 23.70 -15.05 -11.76
N ASN A 117 23.92 -16.26 -11.25
CA ASN A 117 22.90 -16.91 -10.43
C ASN A 117 22.67 -16.12 -9.15
N GLN A 118 21.41 -15.94 -8.77
CA GLN A 118 21.07 -15.30 -7.51
C GLN A 118 21.56 -16.16 -6.33
N THR A 119 22.01 -15.50 -5.28
CA THR A 119 22.52 -16.16 -4.07
C THR A 119 21.87 -15.58 -2.81
N ASP A 120 21.80 -16.40 -1.76
CA ASP A 120 21.41 -16.00 -0.41
C ASP A 120 22.13 -16.89 0.63
N HIS A 121 22.05 -16.57 1.91
CA HIS A 121 22.77 -17.30 2.95
C HIS A 121 22.05 -17.30 4.30
N VAL A 122 22.32 -18.32 5.12
CA VAL A 122 21.91 -18.35 6.53
C VAL A 122 22.86 -19.21 7.35
N GLU A 123 23.27 -18.72 8.53
CA GLU A 123 24.06 -19.48 9.52
C GLU A 123 25.32 -20.16 8.91
N GLY A 124 25.98 -19.48 7.97
CA GLY A 124 27.18 -19.99 7.28
C GLY A 124 26.92 -20.91 6.09
N PHE A 125 25.66 -21.25 5.81
CA PHE A 125 25.25 -21.92 4.58
C PHE A 125 24.93 -20.91 3.48
N TYR A 126 25.54 -21.08 2.32
CA TYR A 126 25.30 -20.27 1.12
C TYR A 126 24.49 -21.07 0.12
N PHE A 127 23.51 -20.42 -0.49
CA PHE A 127 22.57 -20.99 -1.44
C PHE A 127 22.66 -20.23 -2.75
N GLU A 128 22.79 -20.94 -3.85
CA GLU A 128 22.83 -20.37 -5.20
C GLU A 128 21.71 -21.01 -6.03
N LEU A 129 20.81 -20.20 -6.58
CA LEU A 129 19.73 -20.67 -7.44
C LEU A 129 20.27 -20.99 -8.83
N MET A 130 20.68 -22.24 -9.05
CA MET A 130 21.28 -22.67 -10.30
C MET A 130 20.27 -22.67 -11.46
N LYS A 131 19.06 -23.17 -11.20
CA LYS A 131 17.98 -23.26 -12.19
C LYS A 131 16.64 -23.20 -11.50
N CYS A 132 15.68 -22.51 -12.08
CA CYS A 132 14.28 -22.81 -11.82
C CYS A 132 13.49 -22.77 -13.13
N TYR A 133 12.72 -23.81 -13.40
CA TYR A 133 12.03 -23.98 -14.67
C TYR A 133 10.69 -24.69 -14.50
N ARG A 134 9.79 -24.39 -15.44
CA ARG A 134 8.51 -25.08 -15.57
C ARG A 134 8.69 -26.36 -16.39
N LYS A 135 8.14 -27.47 -15.91
CA LYS A 135 8.05 -28.76 -16.61
C LYS A 135 6.67 -29.34 -16.36
N ASP A 136 5.88 -29.45 -17.42
CA ASP A 136 4.48 -29.88 -17.36
C ASP A 136 3.68 -29.01 -16.35
N HIS A 137 3.02 -29.64 -15.38
CA HIS A 137 2.28 -28.99 -14.29
C HIS A 137 3.14 -28.77 -13.05
N LYS A 138 4.47 -28.64 -13.21
CA LYS A 138 5.40 -28.49 -12.08
C LYS A 138 6.40 -27.37 -12.30
N ILE A 139 6.77 -26.71 -11.22
CA ILE A 139 7.95 -25.86 -11.15
C ILE A 139 9.03 -26.64 -10.42
N VAL A 140 10.22 -26.68 -10.98
CA VAL A 140 11.39 -27.34 -10.38
C VAL A 140 12.47 -26.31 -10.17
N CYS A 141 12.86 -26.09 -8.92
CA CYS A 141 13.99 -25.22 -8.58
C CYS A 141 15.15 -26.06 -8.02
N ILE A 142 16.37 -25.76 -8.46
CA ILE A 142 17.62 -26.45 -8.13
C ILE A 142 18.56 -25.42 -7.53
N LEU A 143 19.01 -25.69 -6.32
CA LEU A 143 19.94 -24.84 -5.58
C LEU A 143 21.24 -25.59 -5.33
N LYS A 144 22.37 -24.90 -5.44
CA LYS A 144 23.65 -25.34 -4.87
C LYS A 144 23.72 -24.82 -3.44
N VAL A 145 24.12 -25.68 -2.51
CA VAL A 145 24.24 -25.38 -1.08
C VAL A 145 25.69 -25.62 -0.67
N ILE A 146 26.32 -24.64 -0.03
CA ILE A 146 27.71 -24.70 0.43
C ILE A 146 27.75 -24.35 1.91
N ASN A 147 28.33 -25.22 2.74
CA ASN A 147 28.56 -24.90 4.15
C ASN A 147 29.94 -24.24 4.32
N ASN A 148 30.03 -22.93 4.49
CA ASN A 148 31.31 -22.25 4.76
C ASN A 148 31.63 -22.18 6.27
N GLY A 149 30.73 -22.69 7.13
CA GLY A 149 30.89 -22.74 8.57
C GLY A 149 31.44 -24.08 9.08
N LYS A 150 31.29 -24.30 10.39
CA LYS A 150 31.62 -25.58 11.05
C LYS A 150 30.68 -26.70 10.61
N GLN A 151 31.02 -27.95 10.95
CA GLN A 151 30.13 -29.09 10.68
C GLN A 151 28.78 -28.92 11.39
N ARG A 152 27.69 -28.97 10.63
CA ARG A 152 26.31 -28.76 11.11
C ARG A 152 25.33 -29.56 10.25
N ASP A 153 24.15 -29.86 10.80
CA ASP A 153 23.06 -30.39 9.98
C ASP A 153 22.25 -29.25 9.37
N LEU A 154 21.92 -29.38 8.10
CA LEU A 154 20.94 -28.55 7.43
C LEU A 154 19.69 -29.38 7.19
N LYS A 155 18.55 -28.86 7.65
CA LYS A 155 17.22 -29.42 7.44
C LYS A 155 16.42 -28.47 6.56
N ILE A 156 15.94 -28.98 5.44
CA ILE A 156 15.04 -28.26 4.53
C ILE A 156 13.61 -28.74 4.75
N ILE A 157 12.61 -27.86 4.64
CA ILE A 157 11.21 -28.18 4.98
C ILE A 157 10.31 -27.90 3.79
N ASN A 158 9.65 -28.93 3.26
CA ASN A 158 8.84 -28.83 2.03
C ASN A 158 7.77 -27.72 2.10
N ARG A 159 6.93 -27.68 3.14
CA ARG A 159 5.89 -26.64 3.30
C ARG A 159 6.42 -25.20 3.36
N LEU A 160 7.71 -25.04 3.72
CA LEU A 160 8.35 -23.73 3.81
C LEU A 160 9.08 -23.34 2.52
N GLY A 161 9.16 -24.24 1.54
CA GLY A 161 9.43 -23.87 0.16
C GLY A 161 8.17 -23.26 -0.46
N ARG A 162 8.19 -21.98 -0.80
CA ARG A 162 7.03 -21.23 -1.30
C ARG A 162 7.39 -20.43 -2.54
N ALA A 163 6.51 -20.42 -3.53
CA ALA A 163 6.65 -19.59 -4.73
C ALA A 163 5.44 -18.67 -4.85
N TYR A 164 5.68 -17.38 -5.07
CA TYR A 164 4.67 -16.34 -5.22
C TYR A 164 4.79 -15.71 -6.60
N ASP A 165 3.67 -15.54 -7.31
CA ASP A 165 3.66 -14.78 -8.56
C ASP A 165 3.21 -13.33 -8.35
N PHE A 166 3.27 -12.52 -9.42
CA PHE A 166 2.83 -11.11 -9.39
C PHE A 166 1.30 -10.92 -9.29
N LYS A 167 0.52 -11.99 -9.40
CA LYS A 167 -0.94 -11.98 -9.21
C LYS A 167 -1.34 -12.33 -7.78
N GLY A 168 -0.37 -12.60 -6.90
CA GLY A 168 -0.60 -12.99 -5.51
C GLY A 168 -0.90 -14.48 -5.33
N ASN A 169 -0.78 -15.31 -6.37
CA ASN A 169 -0.93 -16.75 -6.22
C ASN A 169 0.29 -17.33 -5.48
N ARG A 170 0.06 -18.35 -4.66
CA ARG A 170 1.09 -19.04 -3.88
C ARG A 170 1.09 -20.54 -4.17
N LEU A 171 2.28 -21.11 -4.36
CA LEU A 171 2.52 -22.55 -4.38
C LEU A 171 3.41 -22.95 -3.22
N GLU A 172 3.22 -24.16 -2.72
CA GLU A 172 4.09 -24.78 -1.71
C GLU A 172 4.79 -25.99 -2.32
N ALA A 173 6.03 -26.24 -1.92
CA ALA A 173 6.75 -27.42 -2.37
C ALA A 173 6.12 -28.67 -1.75
N ASN A 174 5.86 -29.67 -2.59
CA ASN A 174 5.33 -30.97 -2.17
C ASN A 174 6.42 -32.04 -2.12
N PHE A 175 7.56 -31.78 -2.75
CA PHE A 175 8.73 -32.63 -2.80
C PHE A 175 10.00 -31.80 -2.64
N SER A 176 10.98 -32.34 -1.90
CA SER A 176 12.35 -31.84 -1.95
C SER A 176 13.39 -32.94 -1.81
N LYS A 177 14.63 -32.61 -2.19
CA LYS A 177 15.80 -33.47 -2.05
C LYS A 177 16.98 -32.62 -1.61
N LEU A 178 17.74 -33.08 -0.61
CA LEU A 178 19.00 -32.47 -0.15
C LEU A 178 20.12 -33.51 -0.26
N GLY A 179 20.99 -33.35 -1.24
CA GLY A 179 21.99 -34.36 -1.60
C GLY A 179 21.32 -35.69 -1.94
N ARG A 180 21.49 -36.71 -1.09
CA ARG A 180 20.84 -38.03 -1.26
C ARG A 180 19.53 -38.22 -0.49
N VAL A 181 19.17 -37.27 0.37
CA VAL A 181 18.00 -37.38 1.26
C VAL A 181 16.78 -36.78 0.57
N THR A 182 15.67 -37.50 0.55
CA THR A 182 14.44 -37.10 -0.17
C THR A 182 13.26 -36.96 0.78
N GLY A 183 12.38 -36.01 0.49
CA GLY A 183 11.15 -35.76 1.22
C GLY A 183 9.98 -35.73 0.24
N ASN A 184 9.16 -36.78 0.24
CA ASN A 184 8.12 -37.02 -0.78
C ASN A 184 6.72 -36.57 -0.33
N ALA A 185 6.62 -35.78 0.72
CA ALA A 185 5.36 -35.26 1.23
C ALA A 185 5.49 -33.81 1.70
N ARG A 186 4.37 -33.10 1.79
CA ARG A 186 4.31 -31.67 2.18
C ARG A 186 5.04 -31.34 3.50
N TYR A 187 5.00 -32.24 4.47
CA TYR A 187 5.65 -32.04 5.78
C TYR A 187 7.00 -32.74 5.91
N SER A 188 7.53 -33.29 4.82
CA SER A 188 8.85 -33.93 4.85
C SER A 188 9.95 -32.90 5.12
N THR A 189 10.94 -33.33 5.89
CA THR A 189 12.07 -32.50 6.28
C THR A 189 13.42 -33.17 5.98
N PRO A 190 13.88 -33.22 4.71
CA PRO A 190 15.19 -33.76 4.41
C PRO A 190 16.29 -33.05 5.20
N THR A 191 17.07 -33.84 5.95
CA THR A 191 18.17 -33.36 6.79
C THR A 191 19.47 -34.01 6.36
N LEU A 192 20.53 -33.23 6.24
CA LEU A 192 21.86 -33.72 5.89
C LEU A 192 22.93 -33.01 6.71
N THR A 193 23.90 -33.78 7.22
CA THR A 193 25.11 -33.24 7.86
C THR A 193 26.08 -32.73 6.79
N PHE A 194 26.48 -31.47 6.89
CA PHE A 194 27.49 -30.86 6.03
C PHE A 194 28.82 -30.74 6.77
N GLN A 195 29.90 -31.19 6.14
CA GLN A 195 31.27 -30.83 6.54
C GLN A 195 31.57 -29.37 6.15
N GLN A 196 32.60 -28.78 6.74
CA GLN A 196 33.07 -27.46 6.31
C GLN A 196 33.51 -27.49 4.84
N ASN A 197 33.09 -26.48 4.09
CA ASN A 197 33.23 -26.31 2.63
C ASN A 197 32.55 -27.42 1.79
N MET A 198 31.67 -28.22 2.38
CA MET A 198 30.94 -29.25 1.64
C MET A 198 29.86 -28.61 0.76
N GLU A 199 29.79 -29.07 -0.48
CA GLU A 199 28.77 -28.67 -1.44
C GLU A 199 27.75 -29.79 -1.68
N GLN A 200 26.47 -29.42 -1.78
CA GLN A 200 25.39 -30.33 -2.17
C GLN A 200 24.33 -29.63 -3.01
N ILE A 201 23.51 -30.43 -3.69
CA ILE A 201 22.36 -29.94 -4.44
C ILE A 201 21.08 -30.09 -3.61
N ALA A 202 20.30 -29.02 -3.52
CA ALA A 202 18.93 -29.05 -3.07
C ALA A 202 17.98 -28.92 -4.26
N VAL A 203 16.90 -29.70 -4.28
CA VAL A 203 15.86 -29.62 -5.31
C VAL A 203 14.52 -29.44 -4.61
N TYR A 204 13.71 -28.51 -5.09
CA TYR A 204 12.32 -28.35 -4.69
C TYR A 204 11.41 -28.48 -5.89
N THR A 205 10.24 -29.06 -5.68
CA THR A 205 9.21 -29.19 -6.71
C THR A 205 7.88 -28.68 -6.19
N PHE A 206 7.20 -27.90 -7.02
CA PHE A 206 5.92 -27.28 -6.74
C PHE A 206 4.93 -27.75 -7.80
N ASP A 207 3.74 -28.20 -7.40
CA ASP A 207 2.66 -28.47 -8.35
C ASP A 207 1.99 -27.14 -8.72
N ILE A 208 1.80 -26.90 -10.01
CA ILE A 208 1.21 -25.67 -10.54
C ILE A 208 -0.31 -25.77 -10.49
N THR A 209 -0.94 -24.76 -9.89
CA THR A 209 -2.39 -24.53 -10.02
C THR A 209 -2.69 -23.78 -11.32
N GLU A 210 -3.90 -23.91 -11.87
CA GLU A 210 -4.25 -23.40 -13.22
C GLU A 210 -3.97 -21.90 -13.43
N ASN A 211 -3.89 -21.11 -12.36
CA ASN A 211 -3.74 -19.65 -12.43
C ASN A 211 -2.32 -19.11 -12.17
N PHE A 212 -1.35 -19.96 -11.84
CA PHE A 212 0.01 -19.49 -11.53
C PHE A 212 0.72 -18.95 -12.78
N SER A 213 1.26 -17.73 -12.68
CA SER A 213 1.86 -17.03 -13.82
C SER A 213 3.19 -17.65 -14.25
N ASN A 214 3.67 -17.28 -15.45
CA ASN A 214 4.98 -17.71 -15.95
C ASN A 214 6.18 -16.98 -15.32
N ARG A 215 5.95 -16.17 -14.29
CA ARG A 215 6.99 -15.40 -13.59
C ARG A 215 6.78 -15.46 -12.09
N ILE A 216 7.79 -15.91 -11.36
CA ILE A 216 7.80 -15.90 -9.90
C ILE A 216 8.27 -14.51 -9.45
N LYS A 217 7.45 -13.83 -8.64
CA LYS A 217 7.83 -12.62 -7.92
C LYS A 217 8.85 -12.93 -6.82
N MET A 218 8.58 -13.96 -6.04
CA MET A 218 9.40 -14.37 -4.90
C MET A 218 9.40 -15.89 -4.73
N LEU A 219 10.57 -16.46 -4.53
CA LEU A 219 10.78 -17.86 -4.15
C LEU A 219 11.44 -17.87 -2.78
N GLU A 220 10.83 -18.54 -1.82
CA GLU A 220 11.17 -18.50 -0.39
C GLU A 220 11.43 -19.94 0.09
N PHE A 221 12.45 -20.15 0.92
CA PHE A 221 12.71 -21.45 1.54
C PHE A 221 13.06 -21.29 3.02
N GLY A 222 12.18 -21.81 3.88
CA GLY A 222 12.50 -22.01 5.30
C GLY A 222 13.41 -23.22 5.52
N VAL A 223 14.48 -23.01 6.28
CA VAL A 223 15.47 -24.03 6.63
C VAL A 223 15.79 -24.01 8.13
N GLU A 224 16.33 -25.10 8.64
CA GLU A 224 16.78 -25.22 10.02
C GLU A 224 18.24 -25.68 10.04
N VAL A 225 19.08 -24.99 10.80
CA VAL A 225 20.47 -25.36 11.04
C VAL A 225 20.62 -25.89 12.45
N LEU A 226 21.06 -27.14 12.58
CA LEU A 226 21.18 -27.85 13.85
C LEU A 226 22.65 -28.01 14.24
N GLU A 227 22.96 -27.76 15.51
CA GLU A 227 24.20 -28.17 16.14
C GLU A 227 23.95 -29.26 17.18
N ILE A 228 24.71 -30.34 17.09
CA ILE A 228 24.77 -31.32 18.17
C ILE A 228 25.88 -30.87 19.13
N THR A 229 25.50 -30.16 20.19
CA THR A 229 26.36 -29.92 21.37
C THR A 229 25.85 -30.75 22.55
N TYR A 230 26.21 -30.43 23.80
CA TYR A 230 25.60 -31.05 25.00
C TYR A 230 24.07 -30.81 25.10
N GLY A 231 23.48 -30.03 24.18
CA GLY A 231 22.07 -29.99 23.80
C GLY A 231 21.89 -29.80 22.28
N LEU A 232 20.67 -29.95 21.79
CA LEU A 232 20.30 -29.64 20.39
C LEU A 232 20.11 -28.13 20.26
N ASP A 233 21.06 -27.42 19.62
CA ASP A 233 20.89 -26.00 19.29
C ASP A 233 20.28 -25.88 17.88
N LEU A 234 19.09 -25.26 17.79
CA LEU A 234 18.30 -25.10 16.57
C LEU A 234 18.26 -23.61 16.17
N LYS A 235 18.68 -23.31 14.95
CA LYS A 235 18.53 -21.99 14.33
C LYS A 235 17.64 -22.09 13.11
N VAL A 236 16.57 -21.29 13.06
CA VAL A 236 15.68 -21.22 11.90
C VAL A 236 16.18 -20.14 10.95
N GLY A 237 16.17 -20.44 9.67
CA GLY A 237 16.60 -19.57 8.59
C GLY A 237 15.56 -19.47 7.49
N ASN A 238 15.60 -18.37 6.73
CA ASN A 238 14.76 -18.16 5.58
C ASN A 238 15.60 -17.55 4.46
N ILE A 239 15.60 -18.17 3.28
CA ILE A 239 16.32 -17.68 2.10
C ILE A 239 15.34 -17.32 0.99
N GLN A 240 15.67 -16.29 0.19
CA GLN A 240 14.79 -15.74 -0.82
C GLN A 240 15.50 -15.45 -2.15
N PHE A 241 14.78 -15.74 -3.24
CA PHE A 241 15.16 -15.39 -4.62
C PHE A 241 13.99 -14.64 -5.26
N LYS A 242 14.29 -13.67 -6.12
CA LYS A 242 13.28 -12.74 -6.65
C LYS A 242 13.23 -12.78 -8.16
N ASP A 243 12.06 -12.46 -8.69
CA ASP A 243 11.84 -12.14 -10.09
C ASP A 243 12.38 -13.16 -11.11
N ILE A 244 11.91 -14.41 -11.00
CA ILE A 244 12.37 -15.54 -11.83
C ILE A 244 11.39 -15.75 -12.99
N SER A 245 11.87 -15.55 -14.22
CA SER A 245 11.11 -15.81 -15.45
C SER A 245 11.21 -17.28 -15.89
N PHE A 246 10.12 -17.82 -16.44
CA PHE A 246 10.11 -19.10 -17.16
C PHE A 246 10.13 -18.95 -18.67
N ASP A 247 9.88 -17.75 -19.20
CA ASP A 247 9.74 -17.51 -20.64
C ASP A 247 11.11 -17.25 -21.30
N ASN A 248 12.09 -18.10 -21.01
CA ASN A 248 13.50 -17.85 -21.32
C ASN A 248 13.83 -18.12 -22.79
N THR A 249 14.68 -17.28 -23.39
CA THR A 249 15.17 -17.49 -24.76
C THR A 249 16.29 -18.54 -24.83
N ALA A 250 16.42 -19.18 -26.00
CA ALA A 250 17.60 -20.01 -26.29
C ALA A 250 18.88 -19.15 -26.39
N GLU A 251 18.81 -18.06 -27.15
CA GLU A 251 19.91 -17.13 -27.39
C GLU A 251 19.59 -15.73 -26.89
N ALA A 252 20.56 -15.12 -26.22
CA ALA A 252 20.47 -13.75 -25.74
C ALA A 252 20.88 -12.80 -26.86
N ALA A 253 20.00 -11.86 -27.26
CA ALA A 253 20.24 -10.94 -28.36
C ALA A 253 19.92 -9.49 -27.97
N LYS A 254 20.70 -8.52 -28.44
CA LYS A 254 20.39 -7.09 -28.27
C LYS A 254 18.92 -6.82 -28.64
N THR A 255 18.21 -6.14 -27.75
CA THR A 255 16.83 -5.72 -27.96
C THR A 255 16.71 -4.21 -27.78
N GLU A 256 15.71 -3.60 -28.44
CA GLU A 256 15.43 -2.18 -28.33
C GLU A 256 13.93 -1.89 -28.46
N ILE A 257 13.47 -0.84 -27.81
CA ILE A 257 12.13 -0.27 -27.99
C ILE A 257 12.28 1.22 -28.31
N THR A 258 11.42 1.72 -29.18
CA THR A 258 11.35 3.14 -29.52
C THR A 258 9.96 3.64 -29.18
N SER A 259 9.87 4.80 -28.51
CA SER A 259 8.60 5.41 -28.17
C SER A 259 7.91 6.00 -29.40
N GLU A 260 6.63 6.31 -29.25
CA GLU A 260 5.96 7.25 -30.14
C GLU A 260 6.47 8.68 -29.88
N ASN A 261 6.08 9.61 -30.76
CA ASN A 261 6.35 11.03 -30.59
C ASN A 261 5.77 11.52 -29.26
N THR A 262 6.63 12.13 -28.46
CA THR A 262 6.35 12.64 -27.13
C THR A 262 6.48 14.15 -27.13
N LYS A 263 5.45 14.80 -26.59
CA LYS A 263 5.48 16.24 -26.36
C LYS A 263 6.27 16.55 -25.09
N LEU A 264 7.33 17.34 -25.23
CA LEU A 264 8.07 17.90 -24.10
C LEU A 264 7.81 19.41 -24.04
N ASN A 265 7.59 19.92 -22.83
CA ASN A 265 7.41 21.34 -22.58
C ASN A 265 8.18 21.76 -21.33
N LEU A 266 9.50 21.63 -21.40
CA LEU A 266 10.45 21.93 -20.32
C LEU A 266 11.32 23.12 -20.77
N GLY A 267 11.43 24.17 -19.95
CA GLY A 267 12.13 25.42 -20.29
C GLY A 267 11.20 26.65 -20.44
N PRO A 268 11.71 27.87 -20.68
CA PRO A 268 10.94 29.10 -20.41
C PRO A 268 9.93 29.49 -21.52
N GLU A 269 8.64 29.67 -21.17
CA GLU A 269 7.97 30.98 -20.94
C GLU A 269 6.48 30.82 -20.49
N ILE A 270 5.97 31.74 -19.66
CA ILE A 270 4.75 31.65 -18.83
C ILE A 270 3.77 32.81 -19.13
N THR A 271 2.47 32.52 -19.28
CA THR A 271 1.35 33.44 -18.98
C THR A 271 0.16 32.65 -18.42
N ARG A 272 -0.39 33.04 -17.26
CA ARG A 272 -1.57 32.42 -16.62
C ARG A 272 -2.76 33.40 -16.62
N VAL A 273 -3.95 32.91 -16.96
CA VAL A 273 -5.24 33.59 -16.68
C VAL A 273 -5.51 33.50 -15.18
N ILE A 274 -5.97 34.59 -14.57
CA ILE A 274 -6.29 34.69 -13.13
C ILE A 274 -7.78 35.00 -12.99
N ASP A 275 -8.46 34.27 -12.09
CA ASP A 275 -9.82 34.54 -11.62
C ASP A 275 -9.79 34.67 -10.09
N THR A 276 -10.49 35.66 -9.54
CA THR A 276 -10.54 36.01 -8.12
C THR A 276 -11.95 36.13 -7.57
N ASN A 277 -13.00 35.86 -8.37
CA ASN A 277 -14.38 36.04 -7.94
C ASN A 277 -14.93 34.74 -7.31
N PRO A 278 -15.57 34.80 -6.13
CA PRO A 278 -16.14 33.61 -5.51
C PRO A 278 -17.46 33.14 -6.16
N PRO A 279 -17.76 31.83 -6.15
CA PRO A 279 -18.97 31.26 -6.76
C PRO A 279 -20.25 31.63 -5.98
N LEU A 280 -21.41 31.64 -6.64
CA LEU A 280 -22.71 31.91 -6.01
C LEU A 280 -23.47 30.63 -5.68
N ILE A 281 -24.24 30.63 -4.59
CA ILE A 281 -25.14 29.53 -4.17
C ILE A 281 -26.54 30.07 -3.83
N SER A 282 -27.58 29.28 -4.15
CA SER A 282 -28.98 29.55 -3.78
C SER A 282 -29.70 28.26 -3.39
N ILE A 283 -30.47 28.28 -2.29
CA ILE A 283 -31.25 27.12 -1.80
C ILE A 283 -32.71 27.29 -2.23
N THR A 284 -33.27 26.27 -2.89
CA THR A 284 -34.62 26.31 -3.45
C THR A 284 -35.63 25.50 -2.64
N SER A 285 -35.20 24.45 -1.94
CA SER A 285 -36.07 23.63 -1.10
C SER A 285 -35.28 22.88 -0.03
N PRO A 286 -35.69 22.87 1.25
CA PRO A 286 -36.67 23.79 1.81
C PRO A 286 -36.16 25.24 1.68
N ALA A 287 -37.06 26.23 1.70
CA ALA A 287 -36.65 27.62 1.68
C ALA A 287 -35.93 27.94 2.99
N LEU A 288 -34.61 28.14 2.92
CA LEU A 288 -33.76 28.43 4.08
C LEU A 288 -33.47 29.94 4.17
N ASP A 289 -33.47 30.45 5.39
CA ASP A 289 -33.23 31.85 5.72
C ASP A 289 -32.13 31.93 6.78
N LYS A 290 -31.23 32.92 6.65
CA LYS A 290 -30.08 33.06 7.57
C LYS A 290 -30.47 33.60 8.95
N GLU A 291 -31.59 34.30 9.05
CA GLU A 291 -32.08 34.93 10.28
C GLU A 291 -33.17 34.12 10.99
N LYS A 292 -33.79 33.16 10.29
CA LYS A 292 -34.91 32.38 10.82
C LYS A 292 -34.73 30.88 10.61
N SER A 293 -34.82 30.11 11.70
CA SER A 293 -34.87 28.65 11.61
C SER A 293 -36.25 28.17 11.16
N ILE A 294 -36.26 27.19 10.26
CA ILE A 294 -37.47 26.47 9.87
C ILE A 294 -37.66 25.25 10.77
N THR A 295 -38.90 24.81 10.98
CA THR A 295 -39.20 23.56 11.67
C THR A 295 -39.58 22.47 10.69
N VAL A 296 -38.97 21.29 10.82
CA VAL A 296 -39.28 20.10 10.03
C VAL A 296 -39.64 18.94 10.94
N HIS A 297 -40.32 17.93 10.40
CA HIS A 297 -40.90 16.82 11.15
C HIS A 297 -40.36 15.45 10.78
N ASN A 298 -39.42 15.39 9.84
CA ASN A 298 -38.73 14.18 9.46
C ASN A 298 -37.27 14.29 9.89
N GLU A 299 -36.69 13.19 10.37
CA GLU A 299 -35.27 13.08 10.71
C GLU A 299 -34.36 13.18 9.48
N GLU A 300 -34.90 12.96 8.29
CA GLU A 300 -34.23 13.07 7.01
C GLU A 300 -35.00 14.06 6.12
N ILE A 301 -34.29 15.04 5.58
CA ILE A 301 -34.83 16.01 4.62
C ILE A 301 -33.96 16.06 3.36
N ILE A 302 -34.59 16.38 2.24
CA ILE A 302 -33.91 16.61 0.96
C ILE A 302 -33.76 18.10 0.72
N ILE A 303 -32.53 18.53 0.48
CA ILE A 303 -32.15 19.90 0.19
C ILE A 303 -31.82 20.03 -1.31
N LYS A 304 -32.40 21.04 -1.96
CA LYS A 304 -32.20 21.37 -3.37
C LYS A 304 -31.75 22.81 -3.52
N GLY A 305 -30.89 23.07 -4.50
CA GLY A 305 -30.37 24.42 -4.77
C GLY A 305 -29.63 24.52 -6.11
N LYS A 306 -29.02 25.69 -6.34
CA LYS A 306 -28.22 25.99 -7.54
C LYS A 306 -26.92 26.72 -7.18
N ALA A 307 -25.81 26.30 -7.79
CA ALA A 307 -24.49 26.93 -7.72
C ALA A 307 -24.04 27.44 -9.10
N SER A 308 -23.35 28.59 -9.17
CA SER A 308 -22.92 29.20 -10.45
C SER A 308 -21.65 30.03 -10.34
N ASP A 309 -20.82 29.99 -11.38
CA ASP A 309 -19.60 30.79 -11.55
C ASP A 309 -19.27 30.97 -13.05
N GLU A 310 -18.59 32.06 -13.45
CA GLU A 310 -18.24 32.36 -14.85
C GLU A 310 -17.31 31.31 -15.48
N ASN A 311 -16.39 30.76 -14.67
CA ASN A 311 -15.41 29.75 -15.08
C ASN A 311 -15.81 28.32 -14.70
N GLY A 312 -16.88 28.20 -13.93
CA GLY A 312 -17.57 26.97 -13.59
C GLY A 312 -17.18 26.43 -12.23
N ILE A 313 -18.06 25.59 -11.70
CA ILE A 313 -17.96 25.03 -10.36
C ILE A 313 -17.12 23.75 -10.36
N PHE A 314 -16.25 23.61 -9.37
CA PHE A 314 -15.43 22.43 -9.13
C PHE A 314 -16.11 21.47 -8.16
N GLU A 315 -16.59 21.94 -7.00
CA GLU A 315 -17.26 21.09 -6.00
C GLU A 315 -18.33 21.84 -5.20
N ILE A 316 -19.32 21.11 -4.70
CA ILE A 316 -20.28 21.55 -3.68
C ILE A 316 -20.47 20.48 -2.60
N THR A 317 -20.47 20.89 -1.34
CA THR A 317 -20.74 20.03 -0.19
C THR A 317 -21.84 20.58 0.72
N VAL A 318 -22.63 19.68 1.32
CA VAL A 318 -23.68 19.95 2.33
C VAL A 318 -23.36 19.14 3.57
N ASN A 319 -23.19 19.79 4.73
CA ASN A 319 -22.67 19.17 5.97
C ASN A 319 -21.38 18.37 5.76
N GLY A 320 -20.53 18.84 4.84
CA GLY A 320 -19.28 18.19 4.45
C GLY A 320 -19.44 16.93 3.58
N MET A 321 -20.66 16.61 3.13
CA MET A 321 -20.93 15.52 2.18
C MET A 321 -21.00 16.05 0.75
N TYR A 322 -20.33 15.38 -0.20
CA TYR A 322 -20.38 15.72 -1.63
C TYR A 322 -21.79 15.52 -2.18
N THR A 323 -22.23 16.47 -3.03
CA THR A 323 -23.53 16.41 -3.69
C THR A 323 -23.34 16.33 -5.20
N ASN A 324 -24.24 15.64 -5.89
CA ASN A 324 -24.18 15.57 -7.35
C ASN A 324 -24.62 16.91 -7.93
N LEU A 325 -23.68 17.63 -8.55
CA LEU A 325 -23.93 18.86 -9.28
C LEU A 325 -24.23 18.53 -10.75
N LYS A 326 -25.39 18.95 -11.24
CA LYS A 326 -25.76 18.84 -12.65
C LYS A 326 -25.01 19.87 -13.49
N GLU A 327 -24.90 19.64 -14.79
CA GLU A 327 -24.25 20.58 -15.73
C GLU A 327 -24.84 21.99 -15.71
N ASN A 328 -26.12 22.13 -15.34
CA ASN A 328 -26.81 23.41 -15.21
C ASN A 328 -26.60 24.09 -13.83
N GLY A 329 -25.79 23.51 -12.95
CA GLY A 329 -25.49 24.02 -11.61
C GLY A 329 -26.48 23.60 -10.51
N GLU A 330 -27.50 22.79 -10.80
CA GLU A 330 -28.43 22.30 -9.79
C GLU A 330 -27.86 21.16 -8.96
N PHE A 331 -28.21 21.09 -7.67
CA PHE A 331 -27.83 19.98 -6.78
C PHE A 331 -28.99 19.51 -5.90
N GLU A 332 -28.86 18.28 -5.39
CA GLU A 332 -29.77 17.64 -4.43
C GLU A 332 -28.93 16.90 -3.37
N ALA A 333 -29.32 17.03 -2.09
CA ALA A 333 -28.55 16.54 -0.95
C ALA A 333 -29.45 16.07 0.20
N ASP A 334 -29.15 14.91 0.79
CA ASP A 334 -29.83 14.41 1.98
C ASP A 334 -29.21 15.01 3.25
N ALA A 335 -30.04 15.46 4.19
CA ALA A 335 -29.62 15.98 5.48
C ALA A 335 -30.35 15.26 6.62
N TYR A 336 -29.57 14.63 7.50
CA TYR A 336 -30.05 13.97 8.71
C TYR A 336 -30.00 14.92 9.91
N LEU A 337 -31.06 14.92 10.71
CA LEU A 337 -31.29 15.89 11.77
C LEU A 337 -31.40 15.18 13.13
N ALA A 338 -30.70 15.70 14.13
CA ALA A 338 -30.92 15.35 15.52
C ALA A 338 -32.15 16.10 16.06
N GLU A 339 -32.87 15.52 17.02
CA GLU A 339 -34.00 16.20 17.66
C GLU A 339 -33.56 17.55 18.24
N GLY A 340 -34.29 18.62 17.93
CA GLY A 340 -33.95 19.99 18.29
C GLY A 340 -33.20 20.76 17.19
N SER A 341 -32.31 21.67 17.58
CA SER A 341 -31.65 22.60 16.65
C SER A 341 -30.48 21.94 15.92
N ASN A 342 -30.47 22.08 14.59
CA ASN A 342 -29.42 21.62 13.67
C ASN A 342 -28.92 22.80 12.84
N ASN A 343 -27.65 22.74 12.43
CA ASN A 343 -27.09 23.67 11.45
C ASN A 343 -26.75 22.91 10.18
N ILE A 344 -27.19 23.43 9.03
CA ILE A 344 -26.83 22.92 7.71
C ILE A 344 -25.78 23.84 7.10
N TYR A 345 -24.61 23.29 6.82
CA TYR A 345 -23.47 24.00 6.27
C TYR A 345 -23.29 23.70 4.79
N PHE A 346 -23.12 24.73 3.97
CA PHE A 346 -22.89 24.65 2.53
C PHE A 346 -21.52 25.22 2.18
N ARG A 347 -20.80 24.56 1.28
CA ARG A 347 -19.53 25.06 0.71
C ARG A 347 -19.46 24.81 -0.79
N VAL A 348 -19.16 25.83 -1.58
CA VAL A 348 -19.03 25.79 -3.04
C VAL A 348 -17.65 26.29 -3.45
N VAL A 349 -16.98 25.60 -4.36
CA VAL A 349 -15.65 25.97 -4.88
C VAL A 349 -15.68 26.00 -6.40
N ASP A 350 -15.10 27.04 -7.01
CA ASP A 350 -14.93 27.13 -8.45
C ASP A 350 -13.65 26.41 -8.95
N LYS A 351 -13.38 26.45 -10.26
CA LYS A 351 -12.17 25.84 -10.85
C LYS A 351 -10.86 26.59 -10.58
N PHE A 352 -10.96 27.81 -10.04
CA PHE A 352 -9.83 28.68 -9.70
C PHE A 352 -9.57 28.75 -8.18
N ASN A 353 -10.28 27.93 -7.41
CA ASN A 353 -10.25 27.80 -5.94
C ASN A 353 -10.84 28.97 -5.15
N ASN A 354 -11.67 29.83 -5.76
CA ASN A 354 -12.48 30.76 -4.96
C ASN A 354 -13.63 29.99 -4.30
N VAL A 355 -14.02 30.42 -3.10
CA VAL A 355 -14.89 29.65 -2.21
C VAL A 355 -16.04 30.51 -1.67
N THR A 356 -17.23 29.92 -1.58
CA THR A 356 -18.38 30.47 -0.86
C THR A 356 -18.88 29.47 0.19
N GLU A 357 -19.13 29.96 1.41
CA GLU A 357 -19.58 29.16 2.55
C GLU A 357 -20.81 29.80 3.20
N GLU A 358 -21.85 29.00 3.47
CA GLU A 358 -23.09 29.46 4.09
C GLU A 358 -23.60 28.47 5.14
N THR A 359 -24.34 28.95 6.15
CA THR A 359 -24.94 28.10 7.20
C THR A 359 -26.38 28.51 7.46
N TYR A 360 -27.25 27.53 7.61
CA TYR A 360 -28.69 27.70 7.85
C TYR A 360 -29.16 26.84 9.01
N ALA A 361 -29.95 27.40 9.92
CA ALA A 361 -30.47 26.67 11.08
C ALA A 361 -31.79 25.95 10.75
N ILE A 362 -31.94 24.70 11.18
CA ILE A 362 -33.14 23.88 11.04
C ILE A 362 -33.48 23.24 12.38
N ASN A 363 -34.72 23.38 12.82
CA ASN A 363 -35.22 22.73 14.03
C ASN A 363 -36.02 21.47 13.66
N TYR A 364 -35.60 20.31 14.14
CA TYR A 364 -36.33 19.05 13.95
C TYR A 364 -37.19 18.75 15.19
N GLN A 365 -38.50 18.60 14.98
CA GLN A 365 -39.45 18.25 16.04
C GLN A 365 -40.27 17.01 15.65
N ILE A 366 -40.22 15.99 16.50
CA ILE A 366 -40.94 14.73 16.35
C ILE A 366 -42.45 15.00 16.51
N LEU A 367 -43.25 14.58 15.52
CA LEU A 367 -44.71 14.54 15.68
C LEU A 367 -45.09 13.36 16.60
N ASN A 368 -45.90 13.64 17.63
CA ASN A 368 -46.33 12.70 18.68
C ASN A 368 -46.51 11.25 18.20
N LYS A 369 -45.69 10.34 18.74
CA LYS A 369 -45.81 8.89 18.58
C LYS A 369 -47.17 8.42 19.11
N GLN A 370 -48.07 7.96 18.24
CA GLN A 370 -49.11 7.02 18.65
C GLN A 370 -48.54 5.60 18.72
N ASN A 371 -48.74 4.98 19.87
CA ASN A 371 -48.47 3.60 20.29
C ASN A 371 -48.37 2.54 19.18
N GLN A 372 -47.29 1.75 19.23
CA GLN A 372 -47.18 0.29 19.06
C GLN A 372 -45.67 -0.06 19.02
N ARG A 373 -45.06 -1.01 19.72
CA ARG A 373 -45.44 -2.06 20.68
C ARG A 373 -44.19 -2.39 21.50
N GLN A 374 -44.39 -2.75 22.76
CA GLN A 374 -43.39 -3.37 23.65
C GLN A 374 -42.88 -4.69 23.07
N THR A 375 -41.60 -5.00 23.31
CA THR A 375 -41.20 -6.28 23.94
C THR A 375 -39.92 -6.10 24.76
N ASN A 376 -39.99 -6.61 25.99
CA ASN A 376 -38.95 -6.63 27.02
C ASN A 376 -37.69 -7.38 26.58
N VAL A 377 -36.52 -6.92 27.05
CA VAL A 377 -35.36 -7.79 27.32
C VAL A 377 -34.93 -7.58 28.77
N LYS A 378 -34.78 -8.72 29.45
CA LYS A 378 -34.49 -8.88 30.87
C LYS A 378 -33.10 -8.34 31.22
N ASN A 379 -33.02 -7.73 32.40
CA ASN A 379 -31.78 -7.52 33.14
C ASN A 379 -31.07 -8.86 33.34
N ASN A 380 -29.84 -8.99 32.86
CA ASN A 380 -28.89 -9.96 33.38
C ASN A 380 -27.73 -9.23 34.06
N ASP A 381 -27.52 -9.69 35.28
CA ASP A 381 -26.59 -9.29 36.33
C ASP A 381 -25.11 -9.34 35.86
N PRO A 382 -24.25 -8.33 36.17
CA PRO A 382 -22.83 -8.33 35.78
C PRO A 382 -21.93 -9.31 36.56
N SER A 383 -22.47 -10.12 37.47
CA SER A 383 -21.69 -10.83 38.49
C SER A 383 -21.27 -12.27 38.17
N LEU A 384 -21.11 -12.63 36.89
CA LEU A 384 -20.61 -13.97 36.50
C LEU A 384 -19.63 -13.91 35.34
N MET A 385 -18.48 -13.25 35.50
CA MET A 385 -17.30 -13.51 34.65
C MET A 385 -16.00 -13.35 35.46
N HIS A 386 -15.68 -14.38 36.22
CA HIS A 386 -14.29 -14.70 36.54
C HIS A 386 -14.06 -16.19 36.29
N GLU A 387 -12.87 -16.46 35.75
CA GLU A 387 -12.24 -17.78 35.54
C GLU A 387 -12.65 -18.56 34.29
N GLU A 388 -12.06 -18.17 33.15
CA GLU A 388 -11.17 -19.08 32.40
C GLU A 388 -10.21 -18.22 31.55
N SER A 389 -8.93 -18.28 31.88
CA SER A 389 -7.88 -17.46 31.25
C SER A 389 -7.61 -17.92 29.81
N ALA A 390 -8.25 -17.28 28.84
CA ALA A 390 -7.61 -17.05 27.55
C ALA A 390 -6.56 -15.95 27.78
N LYS A 391 -5.29 -16.18 27.45
CA LYS A 391 -4.30 -15.11 27.46
C LYS A 391 -4.79 -14.02 26.51
N GLU A 392 -5.25 -12.88 27.04
CA GLU A 392 -5.51 -11.70 26.22
C GLU A 392 -4.18 -11.30 25.57
N GLY A 393 -4.16 -11.20 24.24
CA GLY A 393 -2.97 -10.77 23.52
C GLY A 393 -2.57 -9.34 23.89
N LYS A 394 -1.27 -9.06 23.82
CA LYS A 394 -0.69 -7.79 24.23
C LYS A 394 -1.06 -6.68 23.25
N TYR A 395 -0.98 -5.44 23.73
CA TYR A 395 -1.11 -4.25 22.90
C TYR A 395 0.27 -3.64 22.66
N TYR A 396 0.68 -3.63 21.40
CA TYR A 396 1.88 -2.99 20.91
C TYR A 396 1.51 -1.67 20.23
N ALA A 397 2.41 -0.68 20.33
CA ALA A 397 2.26 0.55 19.56
C ALA A 397 3.57 1.04 18.96
N LEU A 398 3.50 1.49 17.70
CA LEU A 398 4.56 2.23 17.04
C LEU A 398 4.09 3.64 16.76
N PHE A 399 4.67 4.62 17.44
CA PHE A 399 4.43 6.03 17.19
C PHE A 399 5.56 6.61 16.36
N ILE A 400 5.21 7.28 15.26
CA ILE A 400 6.14 7.97 14.37
C ILE A 400 5.68 9.42 14.27
N GLY A 401 6.46 10.34 14.84
CA GLY A 401 6.24 11.78 14.70
C GLY A 401 7.42 12.41 13.97
N VAL A 402 7.20 13.00 12.80
CA VAL A 402 8.25 13.66 12.01
C VAL A 402 8.05 15.17 12.03
N SER A 403 8.91 15.85 12.78
CA SER A 403 8.90 17.32 12.89
C SER A 403 10.08 17.97 12.16
N GLU A 404 11.21 17.27 12.09
CA GLU A 404 12.46 17.80 11.54
C GLU A 404 12.85 17.05 10.27
N TYR A 405 13.12 17.80 9.21
CA TYR A 405 13.54 17.30 7.91
C TYR A 405 14.96 17.77 7.58
N LYS A 406 15.78 16.85 7.06
CA LYS A 406 17.16 17.15 6.67
C LYS A 406 17.24 18.00 5.41
N ASP A 407 16.26 17.85 4.52
CA ASP A 407 16.16 18.64 3.30
C ASP A 407 15.51 20.00 3.61
N PRO A 408 16.22 21.14 3.44
CA PRO A 408 15.67 22.46 3.74
C PRO A 408 14.49 22.85 2.84
N GLU A 409 14.26 22.15 1.74
CA GLU A 409 13.08 22.36 0.89
C GLU A 409 11.81 21.70 1.43
N ILE A 410 11.92 20.86 2.46
CA ILE A 410 10.79 20.31 3.21
C ILE A 410 10.71 21.09 4.52
N GLY A 411 9.65 21.90 4.67
CA GLY A 411 9.48 22.71 5.88
C GLY A 411 9.30 21.85 7.13
N ASN A 412 9.96 22.23 8.23
CA ASN A 412 9.75 21.59 9.52
C ASN A 412 8.33 21.85 10.06
N LEU A 413 7.87 20.95 10.94
CA LEU A 413 6.55 20.98 11.58
C LEU A 413 6.71 21.03 13.10
N ASP A 414 5.89 21.82 13.79
CA ASP A 414 6.05 22.06 15.23
C ASP A 414 5.28 21.04 16.09
N GLN A 415 4.19 20.46 15.57
CA GLN A 415 3.25 19.65 16.36
C GLN A 415 3.38 18.12 16.28
N PRO A 416 3.84 17.48 15.19
CA PRO A 416 3.75 16.02 15.04
C PRO A 416 4.29 15.19 16.22
N ILE A 417 5.46 15.54 16.74
CA ILE A 417 6.04 14.87 17.92
C ILE A 417 5.18 15.11 19.17
N THR A 418 4.70 16.33 19.37
CA THR A 418 3.89 16.71 20.54
C THR A 418 2.54 15.99 20.54
N ASP A 419 1.89 15.91 19.37
CA ASP A 419 0.59 15.24 19.27
C ASP A 419 0.71 13.72 19.37
N ALA A 420 1.78 13.13 18.81
CA ALA A 420 2.14 11.73 19.05
C ALA A 420 2.32 11.44 20.55
N GLU A 421 3.06 12.29 21.26
CA GLU A 421 3.35 12.13 22.68
C GLU A 421 2.08 12.24 23.55
N ARG A 422 1.17 13.18 23.21
CA ARG A 422 -0.13 13.32 23.91
C ARG A 422 -0.99 12.09 23.77
N LEU A 423 -1.18 11.59 22.55
CA LEU A 423 -1.98 10.40 22.31
C LEU A 423 -1.35 9.18 22.99
N LEU A 424 -0.03 9.02 22.87
CA LEU A 424 0.70 7.93 23.52
C LEU A 424 0.51 7.94 25.04
N ASN A 425 0.64 9.11 25.68
CA ASN A 425 0.44 9.24 27.12
C ASN A 425 -0.98 8.85 27.53
N THR A 426 -2.01 9.25 26.76
CA THR A 426 -3.40 8.82 27.00
C THR A 426 -3.54 7.30 26.91
N LEU A 427 -2.94 6.66 25.90
CA LEU A 427 -3.02 5.22 25.72
C LEU A 427 -2.33 4.46 26.86
N VAL A 428 -1.12 4.85 27.24
CA VAL A 428 -0.38 4.21 28.34
C VAL A 428 -1.07 4.42 29.68
N GLN A 429 -1.61 5.62 29.91
CA GLN A 429 -2.25 5.98 31.19
C GLN A 429 -3.60 5.31 31.39
N TYR A 430 -4.45 5.27 30.36
CA TYR A 430 -5.86 4.87 30.52
C TYR A 430 -6.21 3.53 29.85
N TYR A 431 -5.35 3.00 28.98
CA TYR A 431 -5.63 1.78 28.20
C TYR A 431 -4.50 0.75 28.38
N THR A 432 -4.74 -0.49 27.97
CA THR A 432 -3.86 -1.66 28.17
C THR A 432 -2.56 -1.66 27.33
N PHE A 433 -2.03 -0.49 26.99
CA PHE A 433 -0.72 -0.34 26.35
C PHE A 433 0.36 -0.27 27.43
N GLU A 434 1.15 -1.34 27.54
CA GLU A 434 2.29 -1.39 28.44
C GLU A 434 3.49 -0.67 27.85
N LYS A 435 4.24 0.07 28.68
CA LYS A 435 5.35 0.93 28.23
C LYS A 435 6.42 0.14 27.48
N GLU A 436 6.63 -1.13 27.84
CA GLU A 436 7.64 -2.00 27.24
C GLU A 436 7.27 -2.45 25.82
N ASN A 437 5.98 -2.35 25.44
CA ASN A 437 5.47 -2.73 24.13
C ASN A 437 5.23 -1.52 23.21
N VAL A 438 5.65 -0.33 23.64
CA VAL A 438 5.50 0.92 22.89
C VAL A 438 6.87 1.39 22.41
N THR A 439 6.96 1.68 21.12
CA THR A 439 8.08 2.41 20.52
C THR A 439 7.63 3.79 20.04
N PHE A 440 8.41 4.84 20.34
CA PHE A 440 8.19 6.18 19.81
C PHE A 440 9.44 6.67 19.08
N LEU A 441 9.32 6.81 17.76
CA LEU A 441 10.33 7.35 16.87
C LEU A 441 10.07 8.85 16.61
N LYS A 442 11.04 9.69 17.01
CA LYS A 442 10.99 11.16 16.85
C LYS A 442 11.89 11.57 15.68
N SER A 443 11.28 12.13 14.63
CA SER A 443 11.91 12.46 13.34
C SER A 443 12.80 11.34 12.77
N PRO A 444 12.30 10.09 12.69
CA PRO A 444 13.12 8.98 12.17
C PRO A 444 13.35 9.08 10.67
N THR A 445 14.47 8.50 10.25
CA THR A 445 14.79 8.18 8.87
C THR A 445 13.96 7.01 8.36
N ARG A 446 13.92 6.81 7.04
CA ARG A 446 13.25 5.68 6.41
C ARG A 446 13.75 4.33 6.95
N GLU A 447 15.06 4.21 7.16
CA GLU A 447 15.71 2.99 7.65
C GLU A 447 15.25 2.64 9.07
N GLU A 448 15.16 3.63 9.97
CA GLU A 448 14.70 3.44 11.34
C GLU A 448 13.25 2.99 11.39
N ILE A 449 12.37 3.60 10.58
CA ILE A 449 10.96 3.19 10.48
C ILE A 449 10.86 1.73 10.01
N ILE A 450 11.59 1.37 8.95
CA ILE A 450 11.54 0.01 8.40
C ILE A 450 12.11 -1.01 9.40
N SER A 451 13.23 -0.69 10.04
CA SER A 451 13.86 -1.57 11.02
C SER A 451 12.93 -1.88 12.19
N GLU A 452 12.15 -0.88 12.62
CA GLU A 452 11.19 -1.05 13.70
C GLU A 452 9.96 -1.85 13.25
N LEU A 453 9.46 -1.63 12.04
CA LEU A 453 8.40 -2.47 11.45
C LEU A 453 8.86 -3.94 11.30
N ASP A 454 10.12 -4.17 10.89
CA ASP A 454 10.73 -5.50 10.81
C ASP A 454 10.89 -6.16 12.19
N ARG A 455 11.20 -5.39 13.23
CA ARG A 455 11.25 -5.88 14.61
C ARG A 455 9.86 -6.29 15.09
N LEU A 456 8.85 -5.43 14.89
CA LEU A 456 7.47 -5.72 15.29
C LEU A 456 6.94 -6.97 14.57
N ASN A 457 7.29 -7.16 13.30
CA ASN A 457 6.94 -8.36 12.54
C ASN A 457 7.55 -9.66 13.10
N LYS A 458 8.63 -9.56 13.88
CA LYS A 458 9.25 -10.72 14.56
C LYS A 458 8.69 -10.96 15.96
N ASP A 459 8.31 -9.88 16.64
CA ASP A 459 8.00 -9.92 18.08
C ASP A 459 6.50 -10.09 18.37
N ILE A 460 5.64 -9.70 17.43
CA ILE A 460 4.17 -9.74 17.57
C ILE A 460 3.61 -11.08 17.06
N THR A 461 2.57 -11.57 17.72
CA THR A 461 1.91 -12.85 17.40
C THR A 461 0.43 -12.68 17.05
N GLU A 462 -0.18 -13.71 16.47
CA GLU A 462 -1.57 -13.69 15.98
C GLU A 462 -2.64 -13.40 17.05
N ASP A 463 -2.28 -13.49 18.32
CA ASP A 463 -3.15 -13.13 19.44
C ASP A 463 -3.07 -11.64 19.81
N ASP A 464 -1.98 -10.96 19.44
CA ASP A 464 -1.63 -9.60 19.85
C ASP A 464 -2.27 -8.51 18.98
N ASN A 465 -2.23 -7.27 19.48
CA ASN A 465 -2.85 -6.10 18.86
C ASN A 465 -1.78 -5.06 18.57
N LEU A 466 -1.81 -4.45 17.38
CA LEU A 466 -0.86 -3.43 16.96
C LEU A 466 -1.56 -2.11 16.62
N LEU A 467 -1.10 -1.01 17.21
CA LEU A 467 -1.41 0.34 16.77
C LEU A 467 -0.19 0.97 16.10
N VAL A 468 -0.32 1.39 14.85
CA VAL A 468 0.69 2.22 14.16
C VAL A 468 0.15 3.64 14.04
N PHE A 469 0.90 4.60 14.56
CA PHE A 469 0.60 6.02 14.50
C PHE A 469 1.64 6.74 13.65
N TYR A 470 1.20 7.58 12.72
CA TYR A 470 2.06 8.46 11.94
C TYR A 470 1.53 9.89 11.94
N ALA A 471 2.40 10.86 12.25
CA ALA A 471 2.16 12.28 12.02
C ALA A 471 3.40 12.91 11.37
N GLY A 472 3.19 13.69 10.30
CA GLY A 472 4.26 14.32 9.53
C GLY A 472 3.82 14.65 8.10
N HIS A 473 4.76 15.07 7.26
CA HIS A 473 4.48 15.35 5.85
C HIS A 473 4.08 14.09 5.08
N GLY A 474 3.11 14.26 4.21
CA GLY A 474 2.71 13.28 3.20
C GLY A 474 2.70 13.92 1.81
N TYR A 475 2.92 13.12 0.78
CA TYR A 475 2.81 13.56 -0.61
C TYR A 475 1.88 12.64 -1.39
N TRP A 476 1.03 13.21 -2.23
CA TRP A 476 0.21 12.45 -3.16
C TRP A 476 0.55 12.78 -4.58
N ASP A 477 1.00 11.74 -5.26
CA ASP A 477 1.10 11.77 -6.68
C ASP A 477 -0.31 11.60 -7.26
N ARG A 478 -0.89 12.70 -7.75
CA ARG A 478 -2.21 12.68 -8.41
C ARG A 478 -2.20 11.89 -9.71
N GLN A 479 -1.04 11.77 -10.36
CA GLN A 479 -0.92 11.14 -11.67
C GLN A 479 -0.80 9.62 -11.55
N ASP A 480 0.01 9.16 -10.61
CA ASP A 480 0.17 7.74 -10.30
C ASP A 480 -0.85 7.24 -9.28
N GLU A 481 -1.58 8.18 -8.66
CA GLU A 481 -2.62 7.86 -7.72
C GLU A 481 -2.05 7.15 -6.47
N ILE A 482 -0.83 7.57 -6.07
CA ILE A 482 0.02 6.99 -5.00
C ILE A 482 0.24 8.01 -3.89
N GLY A 483 0.05 7.58 -2.64
CA GLY A 483 0.41 8.35 -1.45
C GLY A 483 1.76 7.93 -0.89
N TYR A 484 2.49 8.89 -0.33
CA TYR A 484 3.79 8.72 0.29
C TYR A 484 3.81 9.39 1.67
N TRP A 485 4.51 8.77 2.60
CA TRP A 485 4.89 9.35 3.89
C TRP A 485 6.34 9.78 3.80
N LEU A 486 6.69 10.92 4.41
CA LEU A 486 8.02 11.50 4.33
C LEU A 486 8.72 11.32 5.68
N PRO A 487 9.73 10.43 5.77
CA PRO A 487 10.66 10.36 6.90
C PRO A 487 11.59 11.58 6.95
N SER A 488 12.36 11.75 8.03
CA SER A 488 13.23 12.91 8.22
C SER A 488 14.36 13.04 7.19
N ASP A 489 14.73 11.94 6.53
CA ASP A 489 15.71 11.89 5.45
C ASP A 489 15.08 11.88 4.05
N ALA A 490 13.77 12.16 3.96
CA ALA A 490 13.11 12.48 2.70
C ALA A 490 13.78 13.69 2.06
N LYS A 491 13.85 13.68 0.73
CA LYS A 491 14.31 14.82 -0.07
C LYS A 491 13.19 15.25 -0.99
N LYS A 492 12.97 16.54 -1.17
CA LYS A 492 11.95 17.04 -2.10
C LYS A 492 12.30 16.65 -3.53
N ALA A 493 13.59 16.67 -3.85
CA ALA A 493 14.12 16.42 -5.18
C ALA A 493 13.99 14.97 -5.69
N ASN A 494 13.68 13.98 -4.82
CA ASN A 494 13.46 12.59 -5.23
C ASN A 494 12.72 11.75 -4.17
N THR A 495 12.04 10.70 -4.63
CA THR A 495 11.21 9.84 -3.76
C THR A 495 11.97 8.64 -3.16
N ALA A 496 13.31 8.56 -3.25
CA ALA A 496 14.07 7.37 -2.85
C ALA A 496 13.86 7.01 -1.36
N ASN A 497 13.82 8.04 -0.52
CA ASN A 497 13.57 7.90 0.91
C ASN A 497 12.11 8.15 1.31
N TRP A 498 11.19 8.26 0.34
CA TRP A 498 9.77 8.37 0.63
C TRP A 498 9.17 6.97 0.82
N MET A 499 8.17 6.85 1.68
CA MET A 499 7.51 5.58 1.94
C MET A 499 6.14 5.54 1.29
N ARG A 500 5.96 4.69 0.27
CA ARG A 500 4.66 4.52 -0.40
C ARG A 500 3.64 3.92 0.57
N ASN A 501 2.37 4.32 0.44
CA ASN A 501 1.25 3.70 1.16
C ASN A 501 1.21 2.17 0.96
N SER A 502 1.59 1.68 -0.23
CA SER A 502 1.68 0.25 -0.52
C SER A 502 2.74 -0.47 0.33
N THR A 503 3.87 0.19 0.63
CA THR A 503 4.93 -0.35 1.48
C THR A 503 4.42 -0.50 2.91
N ILE A 504 3.77 0.54 3.45
CA ILE A 504 3.15 0.48 4.78
C ILE A 504 2.10 -0.63 4.83
N ARG A 505 1.19 -0.67 3.84
CA ARG A 505 0.18 -1.72 3.73
C ARG A 505 0.79 -3.12 3.69
N ASP A 506 1.89 -3.31 2.96
CA ASP A 506 2.57 -4.60 2.88
C ASP A 506 3.12 -5.03 4.25
N TYR A 507 3.69 -4.12 5.05
CA TYR A 507 4.09 -4.41 6.44
C TYR A 507 2.91 -4.73 7.35
N LEU A 508 1.82 -3.96 7.27
CA LEU A 508 0.61 -4.21 8.04
C LEU A 508 -0.10 -5.51 7.65
N ARG A 509 0.11 -6.00 6.41
CA ARG A 509 -0.33 -7.33 5.99
C ARG A 509 0.53 -8.44 6.58
N THR A 510 1.84 -8.23 6.64
CA THR A 510 2.78 -9.29 7.03
C THR A 510 2.85 -9.51 8.54
N VAL A 511 2.52 -8.51 9.34
CA VAL A 511 2.51 -8.65 10.81
C VAL A 511 1.37 -9.57 11.24
N ASP A 512 1.74 -10.73 11.79
CA ASP A 512 0.79 -11.71 12.32
C ASP A 512 0.17 -11.14 13.59
N THR A 513 -0.97 -10.44 13.47
CA THR A 513 -1.70 -9.79 14.58
C THR A 513 -3.17 -10.22 14.59
N LYS A 514 -3.79 -10.17 15.76
CA LYS A 514 -5.25 -10.26 15.87
C LYS A 514 -5.89 -9.01 15.30
N HIS A 515 -5.56 -7.84 15.85
CA HIS A 515 -6.09 -6.57 15.39
C HIS A 515 -4.97 -5.56 15.11
N THR A 516 -4.99 -4.96 13.93
CA THR A 516 -4.11 -3.85 13.56
C THR A 516 -4.93 -2.59 13.30
N LEU A 517 -4.51 -1.48 13.91
CA LEU A 517 -5.05 -0.14 13.68
C LEU A 517 -3.94 0.78 13.17
N LEU A 518 -4.18 1.41 12.02
CA LEU A 518 -3.38 2.53 11.53
C LEU A 518 -4.09 3.86 11.84
N ILE A 519 -3.41 4.78 12.51
CA ILE A 519 -3.85 6.17 12.69
C ILE A 519 -2.84 7.06 11.96
N ALA A 520 -3.29 7.73 10.90
CA ALA A 520 -2.40 8.57 10.09
C ALA A 520 -2.89 10.01 10.03
N ASP A 521 -2.06 10.91 10.54
CA ASP A 521 -2.22 12.36 10.50
C ASP A 521 -1.19 12.97 9.55
N ALA A 522 -1.37 12.63 8.28
CA ALA A 522 -0.54 13.09 7.18
C ALA A 522 -1.39 13.23 5.94
N CYS A 523 -0.99 14.18 5.09
CA CYS A 523 -1.62 14.45 3.82
C CYS A 523 -1.76 13.14 3.02
N PHE A 524 -2.98 12.86 2.54
CA PHE A 524 -3.28 11.75 1.61
C PHE A 524 -3.12 10.32 2.15
N SER A 525 -3.12 10.16 3.48
CA SER A 525 -3.26 8.86 4.14
C SER A 525 -4.55 8.11 3.76
N GLY A 526 -5.61 8.82 3.34
CA GLY A 526 -6.86 8.23 2.83
C GLY A 526 -6.70 7.40 1.54
N GLY A 527 -5.59 7.54 0.81
CA GLY A 527 -5.28 6.70 -0.35
C GLY A 527 -5.09 5.21 -0.02
N ILE A 528 -4.96 4.85 1.25
CA ILE A 528 -4.87 3.46 1.71
C ILE A 528 -6.17 2.65 1.48
N PHE A 529 -7.32 3.33 1.26
CA PHE A 529 -8.65 2.73 1.22
C PHE A 529 -9.20 2.35 -0.18
N LYS A 530 -8.41 2.42 -1.27
CA LYS A 530 -8.97 2.45 -2.65
C LYS A 530 -9.87 1.26 -3.07
N SER A 531 -11.18 1.56 -3.19
CA SER A 531 -12.30 0.94 -3.96
C SER A 531 -13.53 0.40 -3.18
N ARG A 532 -14.25 1.26 -2.45
CA ARG A 532 -15.73 1.38 -2.48
C ARG A 532 -16.17 2.46 -1.48
N LYS A 533 -17.30 3.08 -1.80
CA LYS A 533 -18.06 3.99 -0.93
C LYS A 533 -18.30 3.33 0.43
N ALA A 534 -18.15 4.12 1.49
CA ALA A 534 -18.48 3.77 2.86
C ALA A 534 -19.86 3.12 2.91
N PHE A 535 -19.91 1.85 3.32
CA PHE A 535 -21.16 1.20 3.70
C PHE A 535 -21.30 1.29 5.22
N THR A 536 -22.29 2.07 5.63
CA THR A 536 -22.88 2.15 6.95
C THR A 536 -23.82 0.96 7.15
N TYR A 537 -23.59 0.06 8.12
CA TYR A 537 -24.65 -0.80 8.69
C TYR A 537 -24.31 -1.35 10.09
N ALA A 538 -25.18 -0.99 11.05
CA ALA A 538 -25.57 -1.64 12.33
C ALA A 538 -24.51 -2.12 13.35
N PRO A 539 -24.71 -1.86 14.67
CA PRO A 539 -23.78 -2.29 15.71
C PRO A 539 -23.84 -3.81 15.94
N LYS A 540 -22.71 -4.48 15.73
CA LYS A 540 -22.42 -5.82 16.28
C LYS A 540 -21.97 -5.67 17.73
N THR A 541 -22.16 -6.71 18.55
CA THR A 541 -21.67 -6.66 19.94
C THR A 541 -20.12 -6.63 19.97
N ILE A 542 -19.49 -6.01 20.97
CA ILE A 542 -18.01 -5.93 21.06
C ILE A 542 -17.34 -7.31 20.99
N GLN A 543 -18.01 -8.33 21.55
CA GLN A 543 -17.53 -9.71 21.48
C GLN A 543 -17.53 -10.23 20.05
N GLU A 544 -18.53 -9.92 19.23
CA GLU A 544 -18.57 -10.30 17.81
C GLU A 544 -17.50 -9.58 16.98
N LEU A 545 -17.13 -8.35 17.34
CA LEU A 545 -16.08 -7.58 16.66
C LEU A 545 -14.66 -8.06 17.02
N TYR A 546 -14.46 -8.63 18.21
CA TYR A 546 -13.16 -9.12 18.67
C TYR A 546 -12.83 -10.55 18.22
N ILE A 547 -13.81 -11.31 17.69
CA ILE A 547 -13.58 -12.70 17.26
C ILE A 547 -12.73 -12.74 15.98
N ASN A 548 -13.02 -11.87 15.02
CA ASN A 548 -12.39 -11.92 13.71
C ASN A 548 -11.17 -10.98 13.63
N PRO A 549 -10.06 -11.38 12.98
CA PRO A 549 -8.95 -10.49 12.71
C PRO A 549 -9.36 -9.19 12.01
N SER A 550 -8.72 -8.07 12.34
CA SER A 550 -9.01 -6.77 11.72
C SER A 550 -7.76 -5.99 11.32
N ARG A 551 -7.86 -5.21 10.25
CA ARG A 551 -6.85 -4.28 9.75
C ARG A 551 -7.56 -2.99 9.36
N LYS A 552 -7.72 -2.10 10.33
CA LYS A 552 -8.48 -0.85 10.19
C LYS A 552 -7.53 0.33 10.10
N ALA A 553 -7.97 1.40 9.44
CA ALA A 553 -7.29 2.68 9.48
C ALA A 553 -8.26 3.82 9.77
N MET A 554 -7.76 4.86 10.43
CA MET A 554 -8.40 6.17 10.48
C MET A 554 -7.41 7.27 10.10
N THR A 555 -7.87 8.25 9.34
CA THR A 555 -7.03 9.31 8.79
C THR A 555 -7.63 10.68 9.01
N SER A 556 -6.79 11.70 9.16
CA SER A 556 -7.25 13.09 9.35
C SER A 556 -7.84 13.72 8.10
N GLY A 557 -7.53 13.19 6.91
CA GLY A 557 -8.06 13.66 5.62
C GLY A 557 -8.07 12.58 4.53
N SER A 558 -8.80 12.86 3.44
CA SER A 558 -8.88 11.99 2.25
C SER A 558 -7.71 12.22 1.28
N LEU A 559 -7.63 13.43 0.71
CA LEU A 559 -6.65 13.85 -0.31
C LEU A 559 -6.26 15.34 -0.19
N LYS A 560 -6.23 15.89 1.02
CA LYS A 560 -5.89 17.31 1.28
C LYS A 560 -4.73 17.43 2.25
N GLU A 561 -4.06 18.58 2.21
CA GLU A 561 -2.97 18.91 3.12
C GLU A 561 -3.50 19.09 4.54
N VAL A 562 -2.77 18.57 5.54
CA VAL A 562 -3.18 18.62 6.95
C VAL A 562 -2.49 19.82 7.61
N PRO A 563 -3.22 20.72 8.28
CA PRO A 563 -2.61 21.79 9.04
C PRO A 563 -1.71 21.24 10.14
N ASP A 564 -0.59 21.92 10.42
CA ASP A 564 0.36 21.54 11.49
C ASP A 564 -0.36 21.26 12.83
N LYS A 565 -1.38 22.06 13.19
CA LYS A 565 -2.26 21.75 14.32
C LYS A 565 -3.43 20.86 13.89
N SER A 566 -3.40 19.59 14.27
CA SER A 566 -4.42 18.62 13.87
C SER A 566 -5.66 18.62 14.78
N VAL A 567 -6.78 19.11 14.23
CA VAL A 567 -8.11 19.02 14.86
C VAL A 567 -8.57 17.57 14.98
N PHE A 568 -8.14 16.70 14.07
CA PHE A 568 -8.38 15.27 14.13
C PHE A 568 -7.75 14.65 15.39
N LEU A 569 -6.45 14.89 15.61
CA LEU A 569 -5.76 14.39 16.80
C LEU A 569 -6.27 14.99 18.10
N LEU A 570 -6.65 16.28 18.08
CA LEU A 570 -7.27 16.94 19.22
C LEU A 570 -8.52 16.20 19.70
N TYR A 571 -9.47 15.94 18.79
CA TYR A 571 -10.72 15.28 19.17
C TYR A 571 -10.58 13.78 19.38
N LEU A 572 -9.71 13.08 18.63
CA LEU A 572 -9.36 11.68 18.88
C LEU A 572 -8.86 11.49 20.32
N ASN A 573 -7.87 12.29 20.71
CA ASN A 573 -7.29 12.20 22.05
C ASN A 573 -8.33 12.58 23.12
N LYS A 574 -9.11 13.64 22.90
CA LYS A 574 -10.19 14.05 23.80
C LYS A 574 -11.19 12.92 24.05
N ARG A 575 -11.67 12.24 23.00
CA ARG A 575 -12.65 11.15 23.13
C ARG A 575 -12.07 9.95 23.87
N LEU A 576 -10.81 9.61 23.62
CA LEU A 576 -10.13 8.54 24.35
C LEU A 576 -9.95 8.89 25.84
N SER A 577 -9.60 10.14 26.18
CA SER A 577 -9.44 10.56 27.57
C SER A 577 -10.77 10.64 28.34
N GLU A 578 -11.85 11.09 27.68
CA GLU A 578 -13.19 11.23 28.27
C GLU A 578 -14.00 9.93 28.28
N ASN A 579 -13.51 8.86 27.66
CA ASN A 579 -14.22 7.59 27.56
C ASN A 579 -14.49 6.98 28.94
N THR A 580 -15.74 6.65 29.23
CA THR A 580 -16.17 5.99 30.47
C THR A 580 -16.43 4.49 30.30
N LYS A 581 -16.43 3.98 29.06
CA LYS A 581 -16.69 2.57 28.77
C LYS A 581 -15.43 1.72 29.01
N PRO A 582 -15.57 0.49 29.52
CA PRO A 582 -14.45 -0.44 29.67
C PRO A 582 -13.86 -0.87 28.32
N PHE A 583 -14.68 -0.89 27.27
CA PHE A 583 -14.29 -1.24 25.91
C PHE A 583 -14.88 -0.22 24.93
N ILE A 584 -14.09 0.19 23.95
CA ILE A 584 -14.58 1.02 22.83
C ILE A 584 -13.93 0.54 21.53
N SER A 585 -14.76 0.26 20.52
CA SER A 585 -14.28 -0.13 19.19
C SER A 585 -13.77 1.09 18.42
N THR A 586 -12.90 0.89 17.43
CA THR A 586 -12.40 2.03 16.63
C THR A 586 -13.49 2.68 15.78
N GLU A 587 -14.48 1.92 15.30
CA GLU A 587 -15.64 2.49 14.59
C GLU A 587 -16.47 3.40 15.49
N GLU A 588 -16.75 2.96 16.72
CA GLU A 588 -17.50 3.75 17.71
C GLU A 588 -16.73 5.02 18.09
N LEU A 589 -15.44 4.87 18.38
CA LEU A 589 -14.56 5.97 18.72
C LEU A 589 -14.53 7.02 17.59
N PHE A 590 -14.27 6.58 16.35
CA PHE A 590 -14.21 7.45 15.18
C PHE A 590 -15.52 8.20 14.95
N SER A 591 -16.65 7.48 15.00
CA SER A 591 -17.98 8.06 14.83
C SER A 591 -18.28 9.14 15.85
N SER A 592 -17.78 9.01 17.08
CA SER A 592 -18.02 9.97 18.17
C SER A 592 -17.35 11.34 17.98
N PHE A 593 -16.29 11.44 17.15
CA PHE A 593 -15.61 12.71 16.88
C PHE A 593 -15.62 13.17 15.43
N LYS A 594 -15.99 12.33 14.47
CA LYS A 594 -16.02 12.67 13.04
C LYS A 594 -16.69 14.02 12.77
N THR A 595 -17.90 14.22 13.29
CA THR A 595 -18.66 15.46 13.12
C THR A 595 -17.94 16.66 13.74
N ALA A 596 -17.30 16.49 14.90
CA ALA A 596 -16.56 17.56 15.55
C ALA A 596 -15.34 17.98 14.72
N VAL A 597 -14.64 17.03 14.08
CA VAL A 597 -13.53 17.34 13.17
C VAL A 597 -14.02 18.07 11.93
N MET A 598 -15.07 17.55 11.27
CA MET A 598 -15.65 18.18 10.08
C MET A 598 -16.19 19.60 10.34
N ASN A 599 -16.68 19.87 11.55
CA ASN A 599 -17.17 21.20 11.93
C ASN A 599 -16.05 22.20 12.30
N ASN A 600 -14.86 21.71 12.62
CA ASN A 600 -13.76 22.54 13.13
C ASN A 600 -12.50 22.48 12.25
N SER A 601 -12.56 21.81 11.10
CA SER A 601 -11.43 21.62 10.19
C SER A 601 -11.93 21.51 8.74
N PRO A 602 -11.17 22.02 7.75
CA PRO A 602 -11.48 21.81 6.34
C PRO A 602 -11.27 20.36 5.87
N ASN A 603 -10.75 19.48 6.73
CA ASN A 603 -10.45 18.09 6.40
C ASN A 603 -11.63 17.15 6.72
N THR A 604 -11.87 16.19 5.83
CA THR A 604 -12.82 15.10 6.05
C THR A 604 -12.05 13.86 6.51
N PRO A 605 -12.13 13.49 7.81
CA PRO A 605 -11.45 12.30 8.28
C PRO A 605 -12.13 11.05 7.72
N LEU A 606 -11.34 9.98 7.53
CA LEU A 606 -11.82 8.70 7.03
C LEU A 606 -11.57 7.58 8.03
N TYR A 607 -12.41 6.54 7.98
CA TYR A 607 -12.24 5.29 8.70
C TYR A 607 -12.69 4.13 7.80
N GLY A 608 -12.01 2.99 7.90
CA GLY A 608 -12.40 1.79 7.16
C GLY A 608 -11.35 0.68 7.21
N GLU A 609 -11.56 -0.36 6.42
CA GLU A 609 -10.60 -1.46 6.26
C GLU A 609 -9.42 -1.03 5.39
N ILE A 610 -8.22 -1.47 5.78
CA ILE A 610 -7.06 -1.47 4.91
C ILE A 610 -7.24 -2.64 3.94
N LYS A 611 -7.32 -2.36 2.64
CA LYS A 611 -7.54 -3.42 1.64
C LYS A 611 -6.31 -4.30 1.48
N ASP A 612 -6.55 -5.54 1.06
CA ASP A 612 -5.52 -6.54 0.74
C ASP A 612 -4.58 -6.91 1.90
N THR A 613 -5.00 -6.73 3.15
CA THR A 613 -4.20 -7.03 4.37
C THR A 613 -4.77 -8.16 5.24
N GLY A 614 -5.86 -8.82 4.82
CA GLY A 614 -6.46 -9.94 5.56
C GLY A 614 -7.44 -9.53 6.67
N ASP A 615 -8.16 -8.41 6.52
CA ASP A 615 -9.27 -8.06 7.41
C ASP A 615 -10.44 -9.04 7.24
N GLU A 616 -10.97 -9.56 8.34
CA GLU A 616 -12.07 -10.54 8.38
C GLU A 616 -13.36 -9.96 9.01
N GLY A 617 -13.47 -8.63 9.07
CA GLY A 617 -14.66 -7.92 9.54
C GLY A 617 -14.78 -7.79 11.06
N GLY A 618 -13.67 -7.95 11.79
CA GLY A 618 -13.55 -7.55 13.20
C GLY A 618 -13.23 -6.06 13.36
N ASP A 619 -12.94 -5.64 14.59
CA ASP A 619 -12.53 -4.27 14.91
C ASP A 619 -11.43 -4.25 15.98
N PHE A 620 -10.55 -3.24 15.92
CA PHE A 620 -9.60 -2.99 17.00
C PHE A 620 -10.36 -2.41 18.20
N ILE A 621 -10.15 -3.00 19.37
CA ILE A 621 -10.86 -2.61 20.60
C ILE A 621 -9.87 -1.96 21.55
N PHE A 622 -10.15 -0.74 21.97
CA PHE A 622 -9.43 -0.12 23.08
C PHE A 622 -9.99 -0.65 24.39
N VAL A 623 -9.15 -1.33 25.17
CA VAL A 623 -9.48 -1.86 26.50
C VAL A 623 -8.99 -0.88 27.55
N LYS A 624 -9.91 -0.32 28.33
CA LYS A 624 -9.58 0.61 29.40
C LYS A 624 -8.93 -0.18 30.55
N ARG A 625 -7.88 0.37 31.17
CA ARG A 625 -7.31 -0.22 32.38
C ARG A 625 -8.38 -0.26 33.47
N THR A 626 -8.57 -1.43 34.08
CA THR A 626 -9.30 -1.55 35.34
C THR A 626 -8.41 -1.03 36.47
N ASN A 627 -8.87 0.00 37.16
CA ASN A 627 -8.21 0.51 38.37
C ASN A 627 -8.25 -0.50 39.50
#